data_AF-A0A956XT78-F1
#
_entry.id   AF-A0A956XT78-F1
#
_cell.length_a   1.000
_cell.length_b   1.000
_cell.length_c   1.000
_cell.angle_alpha   90.00
_cell.angle_beta   90.00
_cell.angle_gamma   90.00
#
_symmetry.space_group_name_H-M   'P 1'
#
loop_
_entity.id
_entity.type
_entity.pdbx_description
1 polymer ?
#
loop_
_entity_poly.entity_id
_entity_poly.type
_entity_poly.pdbx_seq_one_letter_code
_entity_poly.pdbx_strand_id
1 'polypeptide(L)'
;MPTLRDVLTDARSRLAHLPTPRLDAEWLLCHVLDVPQSYLIAHSTDTLPHSQRAQFDQLIARRASGEPVAYIIGEVGFYGRTFAVSPAVLIPRPET
;
A
#
# COMPACT_ATOMS: atom_id res chain seq x y z
N MET A 1 -4.21 -19.46 8.02
CA MET A 1 -3.96 -18.01 7.95
C MET A 1 -3.46 -17.71 6.55
N PRO A 2 -4.01 -16.71 5.83
CA PRO A 2 -3.56 -16.40 4.47
C PRO A 2 -2.11 -15.89 4.48
N THR A 3 -1.34 -16.23 3.44
CA THR A 3 0.04 -15.76 3.30
C THR A 3 0.09 -14.33 2.76
N LEU A 4 1.21 -13.62 2.94
CA LEU A 4 1.41 -12.28 2.35
C LEU A 4 1.17 -12.30 0.84
N ARG A 5 1.63 -13.35 0.13
CA ARG A 5 1.37 -13.53 -1.31
C ARG A 5 -0.12 -13.64 -1.63
N ASP A 6 -0.88 -14.42 -0.85
CA ASP A 6 -2.31 -14.59 -1.08
C ASP A 6 -3.05 -13.26 -0.91
N VAL A 7 -2.72 -12.53 0.16
CA VAL A 7 -3.31 -11.23 0.49
C VAL A 7 -3.02 -10.19 -0.59
N LEU A 8 -1.79 -10.13 -1.10
CA LEU A 8 -1.42 -9.24 -2.21
C LEU A 8 -2.12 -9.61 -3.52
N THR A 9 -2.31 -10.89 -3.78
CA THR A 9 -3.00 -11.38 -4.98
C THR A 9 -4.48 -11.00 -4.97
N ASP A 10 -5.13 -11.14 -3.81
CA ASP A 10 -6.52 -10.71 -3.58
C ASP A 10 -6.66 -9.19 -3.72
N ALA A 11 -5.80 -8.42 -3.05
CA ALA A 11 -5.79 -6.97 -3.14
C ALA A 11 -5.61 -6.46 -4.57
N ARG A 12 -4.69 -7.06 -5.35
CA ARG A 12 -4.47 -6.72 -6.76
C ARG A 12 -5.75 -6.91 -7.58
N SER A 13 -6.51 -7.97 -7.31
CA SER A 13 -7.78 -8.23 -8.00
C SER A 13 -8.83 -7.17 -7.67
N ARG A 14 -8.89 -6.74 -6.40
CA ARG A 14 -9.81 -5.66 -5.95
C ARG A 14 -9.45 -4.28 -6.49
N LEU A 15 -8.17 -4.04 -6.78
CA LEU A 15 -7.67 -2.79 -7.34
C LEU A 15 -7.50 -2.82 -8.86
N ALA A 16 -7.91 -3.88 -9.54
CA ALA A 16 -7.60 -4.11 -10.96
C ALA A 16 -8.09 -3.01 -11.93
N HIS A 17 -9.05 -2.18 -11.50
CA HIS A 17 -9.56 -1.01 -12.23
C HIS A 17 -8.66 0.24 -12.12
N LEU A 18 -7.65 0.22 -11.24
CA LEU A 18 -6.71 1.32 -11.04
C LEU A 18 -5.45 1.13 -11.91
N PRO A 19 -4.67 2.21 -12.14
CA PRO A 19 -3.49 2.13 -13.01
C PRO A 19 -2.32 1.34 -12.40
N THR A 20 -2.20 1.29 -11.06
CA THR A 20 -1.04 0.71 -10.36
C THR A 20 -1.44 -0.30 -9.26
N PRO A 21 -2.28 -1.31 -9.56
CA PRO A 21 -2.91 -2.16 -8.55
C PRO A 21 -1.90 -2.95 -7.70
N ARG A 22 -0.80 -3.39 -8.32
CA ARG A 22 0.26 -4.12 -7.63
C ARG A 22 1.05 -3.20 -6.69
N LEU A 23 1.52 -2.07 -7.19
CA LEU A 23 2.35 -1.14 -6.43
C LEU A 23 1.57 -0.56 -5.25
N ASP A 24 0.30 -0.21 -5.47
CA ASP A 24 -0.60 0.30 -4.44
C ASP A 24 -0.78 -0.74 -3.32
N ALA A 25 -1.06 -2.00 -3.67
CA ALA A 25 -1.22 -3.07 -2.68
C ALA A 25 0.07 -3.33 -1.90
N GLU A 26 1.22 -3.35 -2.56
CA GLU A 26 2.53 -3.53 -1.90
C GLU A 26 2.83 -2.38 -0.93
N TRP A 27 2.61 -1.13 -1.32
CA TRP A 27 2.84 0.03 -0.45
C TRP A 27 1.91 0.06 0.76
N LEU A 28 0.63 -0.24 0.57
CA LEU A 28 -0.33 -0.30 1.67
C LEU A 28 0.01 -1.43 2.65
N LEU A 29 0.47 -2.58 2.15
CA LEU A 29 0.87 -3.68 3.02
C LEU A 29 2.16 -3.36 3.79
N CYS A 30 3.15 -2.76 3.12
CA CYS A 30 4.37 -2.27 3.77
C CYS A 30 4.05 -1.28 4.90
N HIS A 31 3.11 -0.36 4.66
CA HIS A 31 2.69 0.63 5.66
C HIS A 31 2.02 -0.03 6.88
N VAL A 32 1.15 -1.04 6.67
CA VAL A 32 0.49 -1.77 7.77
C VAL A 32 1.49 -2.57 8.61
N LEU A 33 2.50 -3.14 7.96
CA LEU A 33 3.52 -3.97 8.58
C LEU A 33 4.68 -3.15 9.17
N ASP A 34 4.81 -1.89 8.81
CA ASP A 34 5.97 -1.03 9.08
C ASP A 34 7.30 -1.66 8.60
N VAL A 35 7.28 -2.19 7.36
CA VAL A 35 8.44 -2.90 6.76
C VAL A 35 8.76 -2.38 5.35
N PRO A 36 10.02 -2.50 4.88
CA PRO A 36 10.38 -2.15 3.51
C PRO A 36 9.83 -3.17 2.49
N GLN A 37 9.69 -2.76 1.22
CA GLN A 37 9.24 -3.66 0.14
C GLN A 37 10.09 -4.93 0.00
N SER A 38 11.39 -4.86 0.30
CA SER A 38 12.29 -6.03 0.28
C SER A 38 11.83 -7.13 1.26
N TYR A 39 11.17 -6.76 2.36
CA TYR A 39 10.61 -7.69 3.31
C TYR A 39 9.51 -8.55 2.68
N LEU A 40 8.61 -7.95 1.88
CA LEU A 40 7.52 -8.67 1.21
C LEU A 40 8.05 -9.72 0.22
N ILE A 41 9.20 -9.47 -0.40
CA ILE A 41 9.86 -10.40 -1.31
C ILE A 41 10.45 -11.58 -0.51
N ALA A 42 11.19 -11.28 0.56
CA ALA A 42 11.84 -12.29 1.39
C ALA A 42 10.86 -13.15 2.20
N HIS A 43 9.71 -12.58 2.60
CA HIS A 43 8.73 -13.20 3.51
C HIS A 43 7.39 -13.46 2.82
N SER A 44 7.38 -13.65 1.49
CA SER A 44 6.12 -13.79 0.73
C SER A 44 5.22 -14.95 1.19
N THR A 45 5.80 -15.95 1.87
CA THR A 45 5.10 -17.11 2.45
C THR A 45 4.66 -16.92 3.89
N ASP A 46 5.02 -15.82 4.54
CA ASP A 46 4.68 -15.57 5.94
C ASP A 46 3.19 -15.30 6.09
N THR A 47 2.66 -15.67 7.25
CA THR A 47 1.23 -15.51 7.55
C THR A 47 0.94 -14.10 8.08
N LEU A 48 -0.12 -13.48 7.58
CA LEU A 48 -0.58 -12.17 8.09
C LEU A 48 -1.52 -12.35 9.30
N PRO A 49 -1.23 -11.74 10.46
CA PRO A 49 -2.15 -11.65 11.59
C PRO A 49 -3.50 -11.04 11.20
N HIS A 50 -4.59 -11.49 11.84
CA HIS A 50 -5.94 -11.03 11.51
C HIS A 50 -6.14 -9.52 11.74
N SER A 51 -5.50 -8.95 12.77
CA SER A 51 -5.52 -7.51 13.06
C SER A 51 -4.91 -6.69 11.92
N GLN A 52 -3.71 -7.06 11.48
CA GLN A 52 -3.03 -6.41 10.35
C GLN A 52 -3.78 -6.62 9.05
N ARG A 53 -4.38 -7.80 8.83
CA ARG A 53 -5.24 -8.03 7.67
C ARG A 53 -6.45 -7.10 7.66
N ALA A 54 -7.15 -6.94 8.79
CA ALA A 54 -8.30 -6.05 8.87
C ALA A 54 -7.92 -4.59 8.57
N GLN A 55 -6.77 -4.13 9.09
CA GLN A 55 -6.25 -2.80 8.77
C GLN A 55 -5.92 -2.67 7.27
N PHE A 56 -5.24 -3.65 6.69
CA PHE A 56 -4.92 -3.68 5.26
C PHE A 56 -6.17 -3.65 4.38
N ASP A 57 -7.19 -4.45 4.70
CA ASP A 57 -8.46 -4.47 3.97
C ASP A 57 -9.17 -3.10 3.99
N GLN A 58 -9.10 -2.35 5.11
CA GLN A 58 -9.63 -0.99 5.19
C GLN A 58 -8.88 -0.02 4.25
N LEU A 59 -7.55 -0.11 4.18
CA LEU A 59 -6.75 0.73 3.28
C LEU A 59 -7.01 0.39 1.82
N ILE A 60 -7.17 -0.89 1.49
CA ILE A 60 -7.55 -1.35 0.15
C ILE A 60 -8.92 -0.83 -0.25
N ALA A 61 -9.90 -0.82 0.66
CA ALA A 61 -11.23 -0.26 0.38
C ALA A 61 -11.15 1.23 0.06
N ARG A 62 -10.40 2.01 0.85
CA ARG A 62 -10.14 3.43 0.58
C ARG A 62 -9.49 3.65 -0.78
N ARG A 63 -8.48 2.84 -1.11
CA ARG A 63 -7.80 2.91 -2.41
C ARG A 63 -8.73 2.55 -3.57
N ALA A 64 -9.55 1.52 -3.41
CA ALA A 64 -10.53 1.07 -4.40
C ALA A 64 -11.59 2.14 -4.69
N SER A 65 -11.95 2.96 -3.69
CA SER A 65 -12.83 4.13 -3.85
C SER A 65 -12.18 5.31 -4.59
N GLY A 66 -10.92 5.20 -5.01
CA GLY A 66 -10.21 6.22 -5.79
C GLY A 66 -9.31 7.14 -4.96
N GLU A 67 -9.17 6.90 -3.66
CA GLU A 67 -8.28 7.69 -2.82
C GLU A 67 -6.80 7.44 -3.21
N PRO A 68 -5.98 8.48 -3.44
CA PRO A 68 -4.56 8.33 -3.71
C PRO A 68 -3.82 7.63 -2.57
N VAL A 69 -2.95 6.68 -2.89
CA VAL A 69 -2.22 5.88 -1.89
C VAL A 69 -1.39 6.76 -0.93
N ALA A 70 -0.85 7.87 -1.42
CA ALA A 70 -0.13 8.88 -0.65
C ALA A 70 -0.97 9.49 0.49
N TYR A 71 -2.27 9.70 0.27
CA TYR A 71 -3.17 10.21 1.31
C TYR A 71 -3.61 9.13 2.30
N ILE A 72 -3.61 7.87 1.86
CA ILE A 72 -3.95 6.72 2.71
C ILE A 72 -2.79 6.43 3.68
N ILE A 73 -1.57 6.39 3.16
CA ILE A 73 -0.32 6.15 3.90
C ILE A 73 0.04 7.39 4.74
N GLY A 74 -0.33 8.59 4.27
CA GLY A 74 0.10 9.83 4.89
C GLY A 74 1.60 10.07 4.71
N GLU A 75 2.25 9.37 3.77
CA GLU A 75 3.66 9.53 3.43
C GLU A 75 3.86 9.48 1.90
N VAL A 76 4.73 10.34 1.38
CA VAL A 76 5.18 10.35 -0.01
C VAL A 76 6.69 10.19 -0.01
N GLY A 77 7.17 9.17 -0.72
CA GLY A 77 8.58 9.06 -1.08
C GLY A 77 8.90 10.06 -2.19
N PHE A 78 9.70 11.09 -1.89
CA PHE A 78 10.24 12.00 -2.89
C PHE A 78 11.77 11.95 -2.83
N TYR A 79 12.42 11.60 -3.95
CA TYR A 79 13.89 11.56 -4.08
C TYR A 79 14.64 10.80 -2.96
N GLY A 80 14.19 9.57 -2.64
CA GLY A 80 14.89 8.70 -1.69
C GLY A 80 14.75 9.12 -0.21
N ARG A 81 13.81 10.01 0.11
CA ARG A 81 13.44 10.39 1.48
C ARG A 81 11.95 10.17 1.69
N THR A 82 11.60 9.56 2.81
CA THR A 82 10.22 9.41 3.30
C THR A 82 9.78 10.74 3.89
N PHE A 83 8.77 11.38 3.32
CA PHE A 83 8.16 12.58 3.88
C PHE A 83 6.75 12.25 4.34
N ALA A 84 6.40 12.59 5.58
CA ALA A 84 5.01 12.57 6.04
C ALA A 84 4.20 13.63 5.28
N VAL A 85 3.25 13.21 4.45
CA VAL A 85 2.27 14.10 3.81
C VAL A 85 0.97 14.12 4.59
N SER A 86 0.56 15.33 4.95
CA SER A 86 -0.82 15.64 5.31
C SER A 86 -1.59 16.05 4.05
N PRO A 87 -2.94 15.98 4.03
CA PRO A 87 -3.78 16.43 2.90
C PRO A 87 -3.63 17.92 2.54
N ALA A 88 -2.77 18.67 3.23
CA ALA A 88 -2.42 20.06 2.93
C ALA A 88 -1.22 20.20 1.96
N VAL A 89 -0.57 19.11 1.54
CA VAL A 89 0.62 19.18 0.69
C VAL A 89 0.31 18.67 -0.71
N LEU A 90 0.47 19.57 -1.68
CA LEU A 90 0.41 19.31 -3.11
C LEU A 90 1.36 18.15 -3.45
N ILE A 91 0.82 17.01 -3.87
CA ILE A 91 1.62 15.93 -4.48
C ILE A 91 2.19 16.51 -5.77
N PRO A 92 3.52 16.70 -5.90
CA PRO A 92 4.07 17.29 -7.12
C PRO A 92 3.89 16.29 -8.26
N ARG A 93 3.08 16.67 -9.26
CA ARG A 93 3.08 15.97 -10.54
C ARG A 93 4.41 16.30 -11.25
N PRO A 94 5.09 15.31 -11.84
CA PRO A 94 6.19 15.58 -12.75
C PRO A 94 5.59 16.07 -14.07
N GLU A 95 5.26 17.35 -14.13
CA GLU A 95 5.12 18.09 -15.38
C GLU A 95 5.93 19.38 -15.25
N THR A 96 7.27 19.24 -15.35
CA THR A 96 8.21 20.01 -16.19
C THR A 96 9.62 19.50 -15.93
#